data_AF-A0A8K0VBB9-F1
#
_entry.id   AF-A0A8K0VBB9-F1
#
_cell.length_a   1.000
_cell.length_b   1.000
_cell.length_c   1.000
_cell.angle_alpha   90.00
_cell.angle_beta   90.00
_cell.angle_gamma   90.00
#
_symmetry.space_group_name_H-M   'P 1'
#
loop_
_entity.id
_entity.type
_entity.pdbx_description
1 polymer ?
#
loop_
_entity_poly.entity_id
_entity_poly.type
_entity_poly.pdbx_seq_one_letter_code
_entity_poly.pdbx_strand_id
1 'polypeptide(L)'
;MAILKTDRNTVYAYEPLPEDSFVQTYLGTPEGRKLLTTCPVADYRAAVGWAVRMADRMAYPVELVPMTAGEFTAKHRDRLAQMHDQARGRLRQVAIASMLEVMRDCDDPDTRAEAYAVLQTLKVAP
;
A
#
# COMPACT_ATOMS: atom_id res chain seq x y z
N MET A 1 -11.95 12.94 -5.26
CA MET A 1 -11.17 12.71 -6.50
C MET A 1 -10.87 14.05 -7.14
N ALA A 2 -9.58 14.34 -7.38
CA ALA A 2 -9.12 15.51 -8.12
C ALA A 2 -8.77 15.14 -9.57
N ILE A 3 -9.08 16.04 -10.50
CA ILE A 3 -8.72 15.92 -11.92
C ILE A 3 -7.66 16.97 -12.22
N LEU A 4 -6.43 16.53 -12.49
CA LEU A 4 -5.30 17.40 -12.78
C LEU A 4 -5.04 17.34 -14.29
N LYS A 5 -5.35 18.42 -15.00
CA LYS A 5 -5.05 18.53 -16.43
C LYS A 5 -3.59 18.93 -16.62
N THR A 6 -2.89 18.23 -17.49
CA THR A 6 -1.57 18.61 -17.99
C THR A 6 -1.68 19.11 -19.42
N ASP A 7 -0.57 19.45 -20.07
CA ASP A 7 -0.61 20.05 -21.42
C ASP A 7 -1.20 19.11 -22.47
N ARG A 8 -1.03 17.80 -22.29
CA ARG A 8 -1.40 16.76 -23.28
C ARG A 8 -2.18 15.60 -22.68
N ASN A 9 -2.40 15.56 -21.38
CA ASN A 9 -3.00 14.42 -20.71
C ASN A 9 -3.74 14.81 -19.42
N THR A 10 -4.22 13.82 -18.68
CA THR A 10 -4.98 14.01 -17.44
C THR A 10 -4.52 13.02 -16.38
N VAL A 11 -4.43 13.49 -15.15
CA VAL A 11 -4.22 12.68 -13.96
C VAL A 11 -5.49 12.66 -13.11
N TYR A 12 -5.98 11.47 -12.79
CA TYR A 12 -7.08 11.26 -11.86
C TYR A 12 -6.51 10.84 -10.51
N ALA A 13 -6.57 11.73 -9.52
CA ALA A 13 -6.03 11.49 -8.20
C ALA A 13 -7.18 11.27 -7.20
N TYR A 14 -7.39 10.03 -6.76
CA TYR A 14 -8.35 9.74 -5.71
C TYR A 14 -7.78 10.18 -4.36
N GLU A 15 -8.64 10.76 -3.52
CA GLU A 15 -8.23 11.30 -2.23
C GLU A 15 -8.05 10.15 -1.24
N PRO A 16 -6.91 10.05 -0.54
CA PRO A 16 -6.71 9.01 0.46
C PRO A 16 -7.66 9.19 1.64
N LEU A 17 -8.20 8.08 2.12
CA LEU A 17 -8.94 7.97 3.37
C LEU A 17 -7.99 7.63 4.53
N PRO A 18 -8.38 7.90 5.79
CA PRO A 18 -7.55 7.59 6.96
C PRO A 18 -7.11 6.11 7.06
N GLU A 19 -7.92 5.18 6.57
CA GLU A 19 -7.67 3.74 6.55
C GLU A 19 -6.78 3.26 5.41
N ASP A 20 -6.51 4.10 4.40
CA ASP A 20 -5.66 3.72 3.28
C ASP A 20 -4.21 3.55 3.74
N SER A 21 -3.52 2.58 3.14
CA SER A 21 -2.13 2.25 3.50
C SER A 21 -1.20 2.32 2.29
N PHE A 22 -1.74 2.13 1.08
CA PHE A 22 -1.00 2.08 -0.17
C PHE A 22 -1.67 2.94 -1.23
N VAL A 23 -0.89 3.35 -2.23
CA VAL A 23 -1.38 4.04 -3.43
C VAL A 23 -0.86 3.29 -4.64
N GLN A 24 -1.78 2.85 -5.50
CA GLN A 24 -1.48 2.23 -6.78
C GLN A 24 -1.64 3.23 -7.91
N THR A 25 -0.60 3.39 -8.73
CA THR A 25 -0.63 4.26 -9.90
C THR A 25 -0.84 3.43 -11.15
N TYR A 26 -1.83 3.79 -11.96
CA TYR A 26 -2.22 3.09 -13.18
C TYR A 26 -2.10 3.97 -14.41
N LEU A 27 -1.86 3.32 -15.54
CA LEU A 27 -2.14 3.86 -16.86
C LEU A 27 -3.49 3.31 -17.34
N GLY A 28 -4.43 4.17 -17.69
CA GLY A 28 -5.72 3.74 -18.25
C GLY A 28 -5.58 3.40 -19.73
N THR A 29 -5.49 2.13 -20.12
CA THR A 29 -5.42 1.71 -21.52
C THR A 29 -6.80 1.29 -22.05
N PRO A 30 -6.99 1.11 -23.37
CA PRO A 30 -8.25 0.60 -23.92
C PRO A 30 -8.64 -0.78 -23.39
N GLU A 31 -7.66 -1.60 -23.00
CA GLU A 31 -7.85 -2.92 -22.40
C GLU A 31 -8.11 -2.87 -20.88
N GLY A 32 -8.11 -1.67 -20.28
CA GLY A 32 -8.30 -1.45 -18.85
C GLY A 32 -7.08 -0.83 -18.17
N ARG A 33 -6.97 -1.00 -16.85
CA ARG A 33 -5.91 -0.35 -16.08
C ARG A 33 -4.63 -1.21 -16.05
N LYS A 34 -3.50 -0.61 -16.41
CA LYS A 34 -2.17 -1.20 -16.24
C LYS A 34 -1.45 -0.60 -15.05
N LEU A 35 -1.12 -1.42 -14.05
CA LEU A 35 -0.39 -0.98 -12.86
C LEU A 35 1.04 -0.56 -13.24
N LEU A 36 1.43 0.66 -12.86
CA LEU A 36 2.77 1.20 -13.04
C LEU A 36 3.59 1.05 -11.76
N THR A 37 3.05 1.50 -10.64
CA THR A 37 3.75 1.53 -9.36
C THR A 37 2.80 1.33 -8.18
N THR A 38 3.35 0.87 -7.06
CA THR A 38 2.71 0.86 -5.74
C THR A 38 3.66 1.55 -4.76
N CYS A 39 3.14 2.44 -3.91
CA CYS A 39 3.91 3.08 -2.84
C CYS A 39 3.07 3.17 -1.55
N PRO A 40 3.69 3.43 -0.38
CA PRO A 40 2.95 3.75 0.84
C PRO A 40 2.10 5.01 0.67
N VAL A 41 0.96 5.09 1.36
CA VAL A 41 0.08 6.27 1.31
C VAL A 41 0.75 7.53 1.84
N ALA A 42 1.73 7.40 2.74
CA ALA A 42 2.54 8.50 3.23
C ALA A 42 3.26 9.26 2.09
N ASP A 43 3.56 8.56 0.99
CA ASP A 43 4.21 9.12 -0.19
C ASP A 43 3.21 9.64 -1.24
N TYR A 44 1.91 9.72 -0.93
CA TYR A 44 0.86 10.08 -1.87
C TYR A 44 1.15 11.38 -2.62
N ARG A 45 1.60 12.44 -1.92
CA ARG A 45 1.96 13.72 -2.57
C ARG A 45 3.10 13.56 -3.57
N ALA A 46 4.11 12.75 -3.24
CA ALA A 46 5.22 12.47 -4.14
C ALA A 46 4.76 11.67 -5.37
N ALA A 47 3.84 10.71 -5.17
CA ALA A 47 3.22 9.95 -6.24
C ALA A 47 2.41 10.84 -7.19
N VAL A 48 1.58 11.75 -6.66
CA VAL A 48 0.84 12.74 -7.47
C VAL A 48 1.80 13.61 -8.27
N GLY A 49 2.85 14.14 -7.63
CA GLY A 49 3.86 14.95 -8.30
C GLY A 49 4.59 14.19 -9.42
N TRP A 50 4.92 12.92 -9.20
CA TRP A 50 5.48 12.06 -10.25
C TRP A 50 4.50 11.86 -11.40
N ALA A 51 3.23 11.55 -11.10
CA ALA A 51 2.21 11.30 -12.11
C ALA A 51 1.99 12.52 -13.01
N VAL A 52 1.89 13.72 -12.42
CA VAL A 52 1.76 14.98 -13.17
C VAL A 52 2.97 15.20 -14.09
N ARG A 53 4.20 14.99 -13.61
CA ARG A 53 5.41 15.12 -14.45
C ARG A 53 5.45 14.12 -15.60
N MET A 54 4.87 12.93 -15.42
CA MET A 54 4.90 11.87 -16.41
C MET A 54 3.72 11.88 -17.36
N ALA A 55 2.58 12.47 -16.99
CA ALA A 55 1.33 12.39 -17.74
C ALA A 55 1.50 12.80 -19.21
N ASP A 56 2.22 13.90 -19.50
CA ASP A 56 2.42 14.36 -20.89
C ASP A 56 3.31 13.46 -21.74
N ARG A 57 4.02 12.51 -21.12
CA ARG A 57 4.83 11.49 -21.81
C ARG A 57 4.09 10.17 -21.95
N MET A 58 2.93 10.02 -21.33
CA MET A 58 2.13 8.81 -21.38
C MET A 58 1.10 8.91 -22.50
N ALA A 59 0.82 7.78 -23.17
CA ALA A 59 -0.18 7.72 -24.24
C ALA A 59 -1.62 7.84 -23.74
N TYR A 60 -1.85 7.61 -22.44
CA TYR A 60 -3.18 7.60 -21.84
C TYR A 60 -3.18 8.19 -20.43
N PRO A 61 -4.36 8.50 -19.85
CA PRO A 61 -4.44 9.09 -18.52
C PRO A 61 -3.81 8.24 -17.43
N VAL A 62 -3.30 8.92 -16.39
CA VAL A 62 -2.72 8.29 -15.21
C VAL A 62 -3.70 8.37 -14.05
N GLU A 63 -3.88 7.29 -13.31
CA GLU A 63 -4.78 7.24 -12.15
C GLU A 63 -4.02 6.87 -10.89
N LEU A 64 -4.27 7.58 -9.79
CA LEU A 64 -3.76 7.23 -8.46
C LEU A 64 -4.91 6.77 -7.59
N VAL A 65 -4.86 5.51 -7.16
CA VAL A 65 -5.91 4.86 -6.39
C VAL A 65 -5.31 4.44 -5.04
N PRO A 66 -5.61 5.18 -3.96
CA PRO A 66 -5.40 4.73 -2.59
C PRO A 66 -6.15 3.42 -2.32
N MET A 67 -5.59 2.61 -1.44
CA MET A 67 -6.23 1.38 -0.98
C MET A 67 -5.74 1.00 0.42
N THR A 68 -6.60 0.26 1.13
CA THR A 68 -6.30 -0.32 2.44
C THR A 68 -5.28 -1.46 2.34
N ALA A 69 -4.59 -1.77 3.45
CA ALA A 69 -3.74 -2.95 3.53
C ALA A 69 -4.51 -4.27 3.31
N GLY A 70 -5.78 -4.31 3.72
CA GLY A 70 -6.66 -5.46 3.51
C GLY A 70 -6.94 -5.72 2.03
N GLU A 71 -7.31 -4.69 1.27
CA GLU A 71 -7.52 -4.77 -0.17
C GLU A 71 -6.24 -5.15 -0.91
N PHE A 72 -5.11 -4.57 -0.51
CA PHE A 72 -3.81 -4.91 -1.08
C PHE A 72 -3.50 -6.40 -0.89
N THR A 73 -3.67 -6.91 0.33
CA THR A 73 -3.42 -8.31 0.66
C THR A 73 -4.38 -9.23 -0.10
N ALA A 74 -5.67 -8.89 -0.19
CA ALA A 74 -6.66 -9.65 -0.94
C ALA A 74 -6.30 -9.74 -2.42
N LYS A 75 -5.92 -8.61 -3.02
CA LYS A 75 -5.53 -8.51 -4.43
C LYS A 75 -4.24 -9.27 -4.76
N HIS A 76 -3.32 -9.35 -3.80
CA HIS A 76 -2.01 -9.97 -3.99
C HIS A 76 -1.87 -11.34 -3.29
N ARG A 77 -2.98 -11.95 -2.86
CA ARG A 77 -3.03 -13.21 -2.10
C ARG A 77 -2.16 -14.30 -2.72
N ASP A 78 -2.32 -14.58 -4.01
CA ASP A 78 -1.61 -15.66 -4.68
C ASP A 78 -0.10 -15.39 -4.73
N ARG A 79 0.28 -14.13 -4.97
CA ARG A 79 1.69 -13.71 -4.99
C ARG A 79 2.33 -13.79 -3.61
N LEU A 80 1.58 -13.46 -2.56
CA LEU A 80 2.01 -13.62 -1.18
C LEU A 80 2.15 -15.11 -0.80
N ALA A 81 1.22 -15.95 -1.27
CA ALA A 81 1.28 -17.40 -1.06
C ALA A 81 2.49 -18.04 -1.74
N GLN A 82 2.89 -17.52 -2.90
CA GLN A 82 4.05 -17.96 -3.68
C GLN A 82 5.38 -17.35 -3.21
N MET A 83 5.41 -16.58 -2.11
CA MET A 83 6.66 -16.06 -1.56
C MET A 83 7.60 -17.19 -1.16
N HIS A 84 8.83 -17.16 -1.68
CA HIS A 84 9.88 -18.08 -1.27
C HIS A 84 10.22 -17.93 0.22
N ASP A 85 10.74 -19.00 0.82
CA ASP A 85 10.88 -19.12 2.27
C ASP A 85 11.73 -18.01 2.91
N GLN A 86 12.80 -17.57 2.25
CA GLN A 86 13.62 -16.47 2.77
C GLN A 86 12.88 -15.13 2.77
N ALA A 87 12.06 -14.82 1.76
CA ALA A 87 11.22 -13.61 1.78
C ALA A 87 10.15 -13.71 2.86
N ARG A 88 9.55 -14.89 3.04
CA ARG A 88 8.57 -15.16 4.08
C ARG A 88 9.17 -15.01 5.49
N GLY A 89 10.38 -15.53 5.69
CA GLY A 89 11.14 -15.40 6.93
C GLY A 89 11.44 -13.94 7.28
N ARG A 90 11.87 -13.14 6.30
CA ARG A 90 12.09 -11.69 6.50
C ARG A 90 10.80 -10.96 6.86
N LEU A 91 9.71 -11.21 6.13
CA LEU A 91 8.41 -10.60 6.43
C LEU A 91 7.95 -10.95 7.85
N ARG A 92 8.13 -12.21 8.25
CA ARG A 92 7.83 -12.67 9.61
C ARG A 92 8.69 -11.95 10.67
N GLN A 93 9.98 -11.77 10.44
CA GLN A 93 10.85 -11.03 11.36
C GLN A 93 10.40 -9.57 11.51
N VAL A 94 10.03 -8.91 10.41
CA VAL A 94 9.49 -7.55 10.44
C VAL A 94 8.19 -7.50 11.26
N ALA A 95 7.26 -8.42 11.00
CA ALA A 95 6.00 -8.47 11.75
C ALA A 95 6.22 -8.66 13.26
N ILE A 96 7.14 -9.55 13.66
CA ILE A 96 7.47 -9.77 15.07
C ILE A 96 8.07 -8.51 15.69
N ALA A 97 9.05 -7.88 15.03
CA ALA A 97 9.69 -6.67 15.53
C ALA A 97 8.67 -5.55 15.73
N SER A 98 7.79 -5.31 14.74
CA SER A 98 6.74 -4.29 14.84
C SER A 98 5.76 -4.56 15.98
N MET A 99 5.33 -5.81 16.19
CA MET A 99 4.44 -6.12 17.31
C MET A 99 5.13 -5.95 18.66
N LEU A 100 6.43 -6.27 18.77
CA LEU A 100 7.20 -6.01 19.99
C LEU A 100 7.37 -4.51 20.27
N GLU A 101 7.53 -3.69 19.23
CA GLU A 101 7.54 -2.23 19.36
C GLU A 101 6.19 -1.70 19.85
N VAL A 102 5.07 -2.16 19.27
CA VAL A 102 3.72 -1.82 19.75
C VAL A 102 3.53 -2.22 21.22
N MET A 103 3.96 -3.43 21.59
CA MET A 103 3.87 -3.92 22.98
C MET A 103 4.66 -3.07 23.98
N ARG A 104 5.72 -2.39 23.52
CA ARG A 104 6.63 -1.56 24.32
C ARG A 104 6.17 -0.11 24.38
N ASP A 105 5.77 0.47 23.24
CA ASP A 105 5.65 1.92 23.07
C ASP A 105 4.18 2.41 23.01
N CYS A 106 3.20 1.52 22.84
CA CYS A 106 1.79 1.92 22.82
C CYS A 106 1.19 1.89 24.23
N ASP A 107 0.59 2.99 24.69
CA ASP A 107 -0.04 3.05 26.01
C ASP A 107 -1.46 2.45 26.05
N ASP A 108 -2.07 2.21 24.89
CA ASP A 108 -3.43 1.66 24.79
C ASP A 108 -3.46 0.15 25.09
N PRO A 109 -4.14 -0.30 26.17
CA PRO A 109 -4.16 -1.70 26.57
C PRO A 109 -4.80 -2.62 25.51
N ASP A 110 -5.82 -2.14 24.80
CA ASP A 110 -6.55 -2.93 23.82
C ASP A 110 -5.67 -3.20 22.59
N THR A 111 -5.02 -2.16 22.06
CA THR A 111 -4.03 -2.29 20.98
C THR A 111 -2.88 -3.23 21.35
N ARG A 112 -2.38 -3.18 22.60
CA ARG A 112 -1.36 -4.12 23.08
C ARG A 112 -1.87 -5.55 23.15
N ALA A 113 -3.11 -5.77 23.59
CA ALA A 113 -3.71 -7.11 23.62
C ALA A 113 -3.83 -7.70 22.20
N GLU A 114 -4.21 -6.90 21.22
CA GLU A 114 -4.23 -7.32 19.81
C GLU A 114 -2.83 -7.68 19.29
N ALA A 115 -1.82 -6.84 19.57
CA ALA A 115 -0.44 -7.14 19.20
C ALA A 115 0.07 -8.44 19.84
N TYR A 116 -0.29 -8.70 21.10
CA TYR A 116 0.01 -9.95 21.79
C TYR A 116 -0.63 -11.16 21.10
N ALA A 117 -1.89 -11.06 20.70
CA ALA A 117 -2.60 -12.12 19.98
C ALA A 117 -1.93 -12.45 18.63
N VAL A 118 -1.40 -11.44 17.92
CA VAL A 118 -0.60 -11.65 16.70
C VAL A 118 0.69 -12.40 17.03
N LEU A 119 1.41 -12.02 18.09
CA LEU A 119 2.65 -12.72 18.51
C LEU A 119 2.38 -14.18 18.91
N GLN A 120 1.25 -14.48 19.55
CA GLN A 120 0.81 -15.85 19.84
C GLN A 120 0.51 -16.63 18.56
N THR A 121 -0.20 -16.02 17.60
CA THR A 121 -0.47 -16.61 16.28
C THR A 121 0.84 -16.93 15.55
N LEU A 122 1.84 -16.05 15.70
CA LEU A 122 3.18 -16.27 15.20
C LEU A 122 4.00 -17.24 16.06
N LYS A 123 3.50 -17.77 17.18
CA LYS A 123 4.23 -18.68 18.10
C LYS A 123 5.52 -18.08 18.66
N VAL A 124 5.48 -16.78 18.99
CA VAL A 124 6.59 -16.05 19.64
C VAL A 124 6.29 -15.81 21.10
N ALA A 125 5.03 -15.54 21.44
CA ALA A 125 4.55 -15.38 22.80
C ALA A 125 3.79 -16.64 23.26
N PRO A 126 3.81 -16.94 24.58
CA PRO A 126 3.09 -18.08 25.15
C PRO A 126 1.56 -17.90 25.13
#